data_AF-A0A660E095-F1
#
_entry.id   AF-A0A660E095-F1
#
_cell.length_a   1.000
_cell.length_b   1.000
_cell.length_c   1.000
_cell.angle_alpha   90.00
_cell.angle_beta   90.00
_cell.angle_gamma   90.00
#
_symmetry.space_group_name_H-M   'P 1'
#
loop_
_entity.id
_entity.type
_entity.pdbx_description
1 polymer ?
#
loop_
_entity_poly.entity_id
_entity_poly.type
_entity_poly.pdbx_seq_one_letter_code
_entity_poly.pdbx_strand_id
1 'polypeptide(L)'
;MINKQWMKVAALTMVGITLLPLGAEATTVNIQTKTPKKLNTISITKKWFRPRGKPYDSAMLSGGNAEYQGITEKGINYTFSRYGFLADGKPIYGTHGSYHKIKYIGKYGEPQGVVMYKKYMYIQMTFRHNGNKRKGRIVRYDLSKLDKLINKNGKHDKIVRALQKARKYMYTLSSSKSKQTKLQHAAHKHLSSYNYKVYSAVKLGPKFYTGHGQSFSFNPHDKHLYNAAYSLKSDSQKKSHPFKFQKISLTKLKPVKTWKLNIRVRGTEPFLLVFHHQVTKRYLQMHNLTFDKAGNFYFTDTRKGKLISNKKAITKRMGEYTKKPGYKPGSGSGKYKNSYGKDTLIYRGKFNKKGTKVSSISLVQEITHAIGSQDQGLAYSGSNNKLFLIYDNAFMSIPVKKLNHKMSLKTLNFTVLNSDVRRESEGMGIRSDGKGYLVMNRFAEATKSDKKVR
;
A
#
# COMPACT_ATOMS: atom_id res chain seq x y z
N MET A 1 -53.68 -29.85 -24.41
CA MET A 1 -53.25 -30.15 -23.03
C MET A 1 -51.84 -30.73 -23.06
N ILE A 2 -50.83 -29.91 -22.79
CA ILE A 2 -49.42 -30.35 -22.80
C ILE A 2 -49.07 -30.93 -21.43
N ASN A 3 -48.55 -32.16 -21.47
CA ASN A 3 -48.50 -33.12 -20.38
C ASN A 3 -47.45 -32.76 -19.31
N LYS A 4 -47.86 -32.69 -18.03
CA LYS A 4 -47.06 -32.29 -16.85
C LYS A 4 -45.83 -33.19 -16.55
N GLN A 5 -45.62 -34.26 -17.31
CA GLN A 5 -44.47 -35.17 -17.12
C GLN A 5 -43.14 -34.66 -17.71
N TRP A 6 -43.16 -33.82 -18.75
CA TRP A 6 -41.90 -33.29 -19.32
C TRP A 6 -41.18 -32.28 -18.42
N MET A 7 -41.90 -31.63 -17.49
CA MET A 7 -41.32 -30.72 -16.50
C MET A 7 -40.58 -31.45 -15.37
N LYS A 8 -40.86 -32.74 -15.12
CA LYS A 8 -40.14 -33.52 -14.11
C LYS A 8 -38.83 -34.11 -14.64
N VAL A 9 -38.78 -34.45 -15.93
CA VAL A 9 -37.53 -34.92 -16.56
C VAL A 9 -36.53 -33.76 -16.69
N ALA A 10 -36.98 -32.55 -17.07
CA ALA A 10 -36.11 -31.36 -17.11
C ALA A 10 -35.62 -30.91 -15.71
N ALA A 11 -36.38 -31.21 -14.64
CA ALA A 11 -35.96 -30.93 -13.26
C ALA A 11 -34.95 -31.96 -12.72
N LEU A 12 -34.96 -33.19 -13.24
CA LEU A 12 -34.02 -34.25 -12.82
C LEU A 12 -32.69 -34.25 -13.60
N THR A 13 -32.63 -33.69 -14.82
CA THR A 13 -31.35 -33.50 -15.53
C THR A 13 -30.54 -32.30 -15.04
N MET A 14 -31.08 -31.44 -14.17
CA MET A 14 -30.35 -30.35 -13.51
C MET A 14 -29.77 -30.70 -12.12
N VAL A 15 -29.81 -31.98 -11.74
CA VAL A 15 -29.12 -32.50 -10.53
C VAL A 15 -28.13 -33.60 -10.92
N GLY A 16 -27.38 -33.37 -12.00
CA GLY A 16 -26.17 -34.13 -12.33
C GLY A 16 -24.98 -33.58 -11.54
N ILE A 17 -24.88 -33.97 -10.28
CA ILE A 17 -23.73 -33.73 -9.42
C ILE A 17 -22.51 -34.44 -10.04
N THR A 18 -21.66 -33.68 -10.74
CA THR A 18 -20.28 -34.10 -10.98
C THR A 18 -19.50 -33.81 -9.70
N LEU A 19 -19.45 -34.81 -8.82
CA LEU A 19 -18.49 -34.91 -7.73
C LEU A 19 -17.10 -35.11 -8.32
N LEU A 20 -16.48 -34.00 -8.74
CA LEU A 20 -15.03 -33.92 -8.92
C LEU A 20 -14.42 -33.30 -7.66
N PRO A 21 -13.19 -33.68 -7.27
CA PRO A 21 -12.56 -33.16 -6.07
C PRO A 21 -12.40 -31.64 -6.20
N LEU A 22 -13.20 -30.91 -5.42
CA LEU A 22 -13.21 -29.45 -5.35
C LEU A 22 -11.85 -28.94 -4.88
N GLY A 23 -10.93 -28.75 -5.81
CA GLY A 23 -9.76 -27.92 -5.61
C GLY A 23 -10.23 -26.51 -5.28
N ALA A 24 -10.08 -26.10 -4.01
CA ALA A 24 -10.52 -24.83 -3.42
C ALA A 24 -10.85 -23.72 -4.45
N GLU A 25 -12.11 -23.66 -4.85
CA GLU A 25 -12.59 -22.64 -5.79
C GLU A 25 -12.40 -21.23 -5.20
N ALA A 26 -12.17 -20.26 -6.07
CA ALA A 26 -12.08 -18.87 -5.62
C ALA A 26 -13.41 -18.43 -5.03
N THR A 27 -13.40 -17.89 -3.81
CA THR A 27 -14.56 -17.18 -3.27
C THR A 27 -14.80 -15.95 -4.13
N THR A 28 -15.83 -16.02 -4.98
CA THR A 28 -16.25 -14.89 -5.80
C THR A 28 -17.10 -13.95 -4.94
N VAL A 29 -16.68 -12.69 -4.86
CA VAL A 29 -17.41 -11.64 -4.17
C VAL A 29 -17.98 -10.70 -5.22
N ASN A 30 -19.30 -10.74 -5.36
CA ASN A 30 -20.02 -9.85 -6.27
C ASN A 30 -20.32 -8.54 -5.54
N ILE A 31 -19.82 -7.44 -6.08
CA ILE A 31 -20.23 -6.09 -5.74
C ILE A 31 -21.34 -5.73 -6.72
N GLN A 32 -22.58 -5.73 -6.25
CA GLN A 32 -23.67 -5.19 -7.05
C GLN A 32 -23.45 -3.69 -7.20
N THR A 33 -23.44 -3.18 -8.45
CA THR A 33 -23.66 -1.75 -8.70
C THR A 33 -25.14 -1.43 -8.53
N LYS A 34 -25.75 -1.81 -7.41
CA LYS A 34 -26.73 -0.90 -6.85
C LYS A 34 -25.91 0.30 -6.39
N THR A 35 -25.54 1.14 -7.35
CA THR A 35 -25.00 2.47 -7.09
C THR A 35 -25.90 3.00 -5.99
N PRO A 36 -25.38 3.30 -4.80
CA PRO A 36 -26.24 3.90 -3.79
C PRO A 36 -26.98 5.04 -4.47
N LYS A 37 -28.30 5.19 -4.23
CA LYS A 37 -29.15 6.20 -4.90
C LYS A 37 -28.47 7.58 -4.97
N LYS A 38 -27.54 7.84 -4.04
CA LYS A 38 -26.53 8.89 -4.13
C LYS A 38 -25.14 8.38 -3.69
N LEU A 39 -24.20 8.20 -4.63
CA LEU A 39 -22.79 8.01 -4.27
C LEU A 39 -22.24 9.32 -3.71
N ASN A 40 -21.58 9.25 -2.56
CA ASN A 40 -20.91 10.43 -2.02
C ASN A 40 -19.63 10.69 -2.82
N THR A 41 -19.64 11.80 -3.56
CA THR A 41 -18.52 12.24 -4.38
C THR A 41 -17.99 13.56 -3.85
N ILE A 42 -16.68 13.65 -3.66
CA ILE A 42 -15.98 14.89 -3.35
C ILE A 42 -14.99 15.21 -4.45
N SER A 43 -15.11 16.41 -5.04
CA SER A 43 -14.19 16.88 -6.07
C SER A 43 -13.09 17.72 -5.44
N ILE A 44 -11.84 17.33 -5.64
CA ILE A 44 -10.70 18.15 -5.25
C ILE A 44 -10.52 19.22 -6.32
N THR A 45 -11.13 20.37 -6.07
CA THR A 45 -11.05 21.54 -6.95
C THR A 45 -9.82 22.41 -6.68
N LYS A 46 -9.11 22.13 -5.59
CA LYS A 46 -7.95 22.91 -5.14
C LYS A 46 -6.65 22.45 -5.80
N LYS A 47 -5.67 23.36 -5.86
CA LYS A 47 -4.39 23.30 -6.60
C LYS A 47 -3.35 22.29 -6.03
N TRP A 48 -3.81 21.15 -5.52
CA TRP A 48 -3.00 20.20 -4.77
C TRP A 48 -2.52 19.00 -5.56
N PHE A 49 -2.98 18.82 -6.81
CA PHE A 49 -2.45 17.75 -7.66
C PHE A 49 -0.93 17.89 -7.80
N ARG A 50 -0.24 16.78 -7.51
CA ARG A 50 1.19 16.61 -7.70
C ARG A 50 1.40 15.47 -8.70
N PRO A 51 1.63 15.80 -9.99
CA PRO A 51 1.92 14.79 -10.99
C PRO A 51 3.21 14.05 -10.66
N ARG A 52 3.32 12.86 -11.25
CA ARG A 52 4.51 12.04 -11.17
C ARG A 52 5.69 12.79 -11.85
N GLY A 53 6.67 13.30 -11.10
CA GLY A 53 7.81 14.07 -11.62
C GLY A 53 9.00 13.22 -12.10
N LYS A 54 9.31 13.21 -13.40
CA LYS A 54 10.50 12.50 -13.94
C LYS A 54 11.76 13.37 -13.94
N PRO A 55 12.98 12.79 -13.80
CA PRO A 55 13.28 11.41 -13.38
C PRO A 55 13.12 11.19 -11.86
N TYR A 56 12.54 10.05 -11.49
CA TYR A 56 12.39 9.57 -10.09
C TYR A 56 13.68 8.97 -9.52
N ASP A 57 14.66 8.70 -10.39
CA ASP A 57 15.86 7.94 -10.06
C ASP A 57 17.03 8.84 -9.66
N SER A 58 16.88 10.17 -9.74
CA SER A 58 18.02 11.11 -9.68
C SER A 58 18.06 12.01 -8.45
N ALA A 59 17.08 11.97 -7.55
CA ALA A 59 17.17 12.75 -6.32
C ALA A 59 18.15 12.06 -5.34
N MET A 60 19.45 12.33 -5.54
CA MET A 60 20.46 12.04 -4.54
C MET A 60 20.15 12.88 -3.30
N LEU A 61 19.71 12.22 -2.23
CA LEU A 61 19.89 12.79 -0.89
C LEU A 61 21.31 12.40 -0.45
N SER A 62 22.30 13.13 -0.96
CA SER A 62 23.67 13.07 -0.45
C SER A 62 23.70 13.69 0.94
N GLY A 63 24.39 13.04 1.88
CA GLY A 63 24.60 13.55 3.23
C GLY A 63 23.85 12.83 4.35
N GLY A 64 24.33 13.03 5.58
CA GLY A 64 23.82 12.43 6.80
C GLY A 64 22.40 12.85 7.18
N ASN A 65 21.88 13.94 6.59
CA ASN A 65 20.56 14.50 6.87
C ASN A 65 19.70 14.54 5.61
N ALA A 66 19.05 13.42 5.30
CA ALA A 66 18.00 13.38 4.27
C ALA A 66 16.67 13.78 4.91
N GLU A 67 16.35 15.07 4.82
CA GLU A 67 15.09 15.63 5.31
C GLU A 67 14.14 15.94 4.15
N TYR A 68 12.86 15.66 4.38
CA TYR A 68 11.80 15.89 3.41
C TYR A 68 10.81 16.87 4.03
N GLN A 69 10.71 18.04 3.44
CA GLN A 69 9.77 19.05 3.89
C GLN A 69 8.39 18.79 3.29
N GLY A 70 7.36 18.86 4.11
CA GLY A 70 5.96 18.71 3.69
C GLY A 70 5.09 19.80 4.30
N ILE A 71 4.15 20.32 3.52
CA ILE A 71 3.27 21.40 3.96
C ILE A 71 1.81 20.95 3.80
N THR A 72 1.03 21.11 4.86
CA THR A 72 -0.42 20.89 4.78
C THR A 72 -1.15 22.06 4.14
N GLU A 73 -2.36 21.83 3.66
CA GLU A 73 -3.28 22.92 3.32
C GLU A 73 -3.51 23.91 4.48
N LYS A 74 -3.43 23.43 5.72
CA LYS A 74 -3.64 24.23 6.94
C LYS A 74 -2.33 24.87 7.45
N GLY A 75 -1.31 25.01 6.60
CA GLY A 75 -0.05 25.68 6.94
C GLY A 75 0.90 24.91 7.86
N ILE A 76 0.56 23.70 8.27
CA ILE A 76 1.45 22.87 9.10
C ILE A 76 2.61 22.36 8.27
N ASN A 77 3.82 22.68 8.72
CA ASN A 77 5.07 22.16 8.16
C ASN A 77 5.52 20.91 8.91
N TYR A 78 5.82 19.85 8.15
CA TYR A 78 6.42 18.61 8.59
C TYR A 78 7.82 18.49 8.04
N THR A 79 8.73 18.00 8.87
CA THR A 79 10.00 17.44 8.42
C THR A 79 9.89 15.93 8.56
N PHE A 80 9.98 15.19 7.45
CA PHE A 80 10.27 13.77 7.53
C PHE A 80 11.77 13.59 7.47
N SER A 81 12.39 13.19 8.58
CA SER A 81 13.81 12.89 8.60
C SER A 81 14.01 11.40 8.30
N ARG A 82 15.12 11.05 7.66
CA ARG A 82 15.56 9.64 7.54
C ARG A 82 15.46 8.95 8.91
N TYR A 83 14.93 7.74 8.95
CA TYR A 83 14.83 6.94 10.18
C TYR A 83 15.75 5.73 10.14
N GLY A 84 15.85 5.06 8.98
CA GLY A 84 16.75 3.94 8.82
C GLY A 84 16.57 3.22 7.49
N PHE A 85 17.52 2.34 7.18
CA PHE A 85 17.52 1.57 5.94
C PHE A 85 16.95 0.20 6.14
N LEU A 86 16.47 -0.35 5.04
CA LEU A 86 15.78 -1.63 5.05
C LEU A 86 16.76 -2.76 4.79
N ALA A 87 16.73 -3.79 5.65
CA ALA A 87 17.67 -4.91 5.57
C ALA A 87 17.67 -5.60 4.19
N ASP A 88 16.53 -5.66 3.52
CA ASP A 88 16.39 -6.25 2.17
C ASP A 88 16.40 -5.23 1.03
N GLY A 89 16.71 -3.97 1.30
CA GLY A 89 16.61 -2.87 0.36
C GLY A 89 17.63 -2.88 -0.79
N LYS A 90 17.17 -2.63 -2.03
CA LYS A 90 18.04 -2.35 -3.19
C LYS A 90 18.44 -0.85 -3.24
N PRO A 91 19.75 -0.50 -3.26
CA PRO A 91 20.21 0.80 -3.73
C PRO A 91 20.16 0.89 -5.27
N ILE A 92 19.89 2.06 -5.85
CA ILE A 92 19.86 2.23 -7.32
C ILE A 92 21.29 2.24 -7.89
N TYR A 93 21.47 1.64 -9.07
CA TYR A 93 22.72 1.64 -9.84
C TYR A 93 23.08 3.05 -10.33
N GLY A 94 24.36 3.42 -10.31
CA GLY A 94 24.90 4.57 -11.06
C GLY A 94 24.83 5.96 -10.41
N THR A 95 24.63 6.08 -9.09
CA THR A 95 24.69 7.40 -8.40
C THR A 95 25.95 7.49 -7.54
N HIS A 96 26.85 8.39 -7.95
CA HIS A 96 28.29 8.26 -7.69
C HIS A 96 28.90 9.16 -6.58
N GLY A 97 28.10 9.87 -5.78
CA GLY A 97 28.65 10.73 -4.72
C GLY A 97 28.36 10.18 -3.33
N SER A 98 29.38 9.70 -2.59
CA SER A 98 29.39 9.31 -1.16
C SER A 98 28.71 8.01 -0.69
N TYR A 99 27.72 7.46 -1.41
CA TYR A 99 27.00 6.25 -0.98
C TYR A 99 27.68 4.90 -1.27
N HIS A 100 28.76 4.91 -2.07
CA HIS A 100 29.49 3.71 -2.50
C HIS A 100 30.03 2.84 -1.36
N LYS A 101 30.21 3.39 -0.16
CA LYS A 101 30.73 2.64 0.99
C LYS A 101 29.69 1.74 1.66
N ILE A 102 28.41 1.87 1.30
CA ILE A 102 27.31 1.10 1.89
C ILE A 102 27.03 -0.12 1.00
N LYS A 103 27.69 -1.25 1.30
CA LYS A 103 27.42 -2.55 0.64
C LYS A 103 25.97 -3.00 0.88
N TYR A 104 25.37 -3.67 -0.10
CA TYR A 104 23.99 -4.12 0.03
C TYR A 104 23.79 -5.11 1.19
N ILE A 105 22.65 -4.97 1.87
CA ILE A 105 22.37 -5.66 3.14
C ILE A 105 21.65 -7.01 2.94
N GLY A 106 20.96 -7.27 1.82
CA GLY A 106 19.92 -8.32 1.79
C GLY A 106 19.85 -9.27 0.61
N LYS A 107 18.66 -9.48 0.01
CA LYS A 107 18.40 -9.99 -1.37
C LYS A 107 17.52 -8.95 -2.06
N TYR A 108 17.81 -8.55 -3.31
CA TYR A 108 17.15 -7.45 -4.08
C TYR A 108 15.64 -7.29 -3.80
N GLY A 109 15.31 -6.54 -2.73
CA GLY A 109 13.96 -6.38 -2.22
C GLY A 109 13.53 -4.93 -2.33
N GLU A 110 12.34 -4.73 -2.88
CA GLU A 110 11.66 -3.44 -2.90
C GLU A 110 10.69 -3.42 -1.72
N PRO A 111 10.75 -2.40 -0.83
CA PRO A 111 9.65 -2.20 0.11
C PRO A 111 8.39 -1.92 -0.70
N GLN A 112 7.29 -2.54 -0.31
CA GLN A 112 5.99 -2.33 -0.98
C GLN A 112 4.92 -1.92 0.02
N GLY A 113 5.12 -2.11 1.32
CA GLY A 113 4.16 -1.64 2.31
C GLY A 113 4.73 -1.67 3.71
N VAL A 114 4.17 -0.84 4.58
CA VAL A 114 4.63 -0.64 5.95
C VAL A 114 3.44 -0.62 6.92
N VAL A 115 3.66 -1.21 8.08
CA VAL A 115 2.66 -1.32 9.13
C VAL A 115 3.31 -1.03 10.48
N MET A 116 2.63 -0.26 11.32
CA MET A 116 3.04 0.04 12.68
C MET A 116 2.11 -0.67 13.65
N TYR A 117 2.65 -1.45 14.57
CA TYR A 117 1.87 -2.05 15.66
C TYR A 117 2.71 -2.17 16.92
N LYS A 118 2.21 -1.56 18.01
CA LYS A 118 2.95 -1.40 19.27
C LYS A 118 4.34 -0.81 19.01
N LYS A 119 5.40 -1.46 19.51
CA LYS A 119 6.80 -1.09 19.31
C LYS A 119 7.40 -1.54 17.97
N TYR A 120 6.63 -2.19 17.11
CA TYR A 120 7.15 -2.82 15.90
C TYR A 120 6.74 -2.08 14.64
N MET A 121 7.71 -1.90 13.74
CA MET A 121 7.47 -1.60 12.32
C MET A 121 7.63 -2.89 11.52
N TYR A 122 6.63 -3.22 10.72
CA TYR A 122 6.65 -4.34 9.80
C TYR A 122 6.71 -3.78 8.39
N ILE A 123 7.62 -4.31 7.57
CA ILE A 123 7.74 -3.91 6.17
C ILE A 123 7.64 -5.15 5.31
N GLN A 124 6.73 -5.12 4.35
CA GLN A 124 6.64 -6.15 3.32
C GLN A 124 7.64 -5.81 2.21
N MET A 125 8.65 -6.66 2.09
CA MET A 125 9.66 -6.60 1.04
C MET A 125 9.29 -7.58 -0.06
N THR A 126 9.31 -7.15 -1.31
CA THR A 126 9.09 -8.04 -2.47
C THR A 126 10.34 -8.15 -3.31
N PHE A 127 10.63 -9.35 -3.80
CA PHE A 127 11.81 -9.59 -4.62
C PHE A 127 11.42 -9.58 -6.10
N ARG A 128 12.13 -8.79 -6.91
CA ARG A 128 11.95 -8.82 -8.36
C ARG A 128 12.32 -10.21 -8.88
N HIS A 129 11.40 -10.80 -9.65
CA HIS A 129 11.61 -12.01 -10.42
C HIS A 129 10.93 -11.85 -11.78
N ASN A 130 11.52 -12.46 -12.81
CA ASN A 130 10.88 -12.64 -14.10
C ASN A 130 9.72 -13.63 -13.93
N GLY A 131 8.47 -13.16 -14.02
CA GLY A 131 7.27 -14.02 -13.99
C GLY A 131 6.16 -13.59 -13.01
N ASN A 132 5.09 -14.40 -12.94
CA ASN A 132 3.85 -14.12 -12.20
C ASN A 132 3.90 -14.41 -10.68
N LYS A 133 5.02 -14.96 -10.19
CA LYS A 133 5.15 -15.48 -8.81
C LYS A 133 6.11 -14.64 -7.97
N ARG A 134 5.85 -13.33 -7.83
CA ARG A 134 6.64 -12.45 -6.92
C ARG A 134 6.59 -12.99 -5.50
N LYS A 135 7.75 -13.45 -5.02
CA LYS A 135 7.97 -13.83 -3.63
C LYS A 135 8.49 -12.61 -2.87
N GLY A 136 8.24 -12.61 -1.57
CA GLY A 136 8.72 -11.58 -0.68
C GLY A 136 8.85 -12.14 0.72
N ARG A 137 9.04 -11.25 1.68
CA ARG A 137 8.99 -11.55 3.11
C ARG A 137 8.61 -10.31 3.89
N ILE A 138 8.32 -10.49 5.17
CA ILE A 138 8.15 -9.38 6.10
C ILE A 138 9.41 -9.23 6.92
N VAL A 139 9.89 -7.99 7.04
CA VAL A 139 10.93 -7.61 7.99
C VAL A 139 10.28 -6.86 9.14
N ARG A 140 10.51 -7.32 10.37
CA ARG A 140 10.03 -6.66 11.59
C ARG A 140 11.18 -5.97 12.29
N TYR A 141 11.01 -4.68 12.58
CA TYR A 141 11.95 -3.84 13.32
C TYR A 141 11.36 -3.49 14.68
N ASP A 142 12.11 -3.70 15.77
CA ASP A 142 11.78 -3.25 17.12
C ASP A 142 12.22 -1.81 17.31
N LEU A 143 11.28 -0.88 17.15
CA LEU A 143 11.52 0.55 17.25
C LEU A 143 11.90 0.97 18.67
N SER A 144 11.46 0.25 19.71
CA SER A 144 11.87 0.58 21.08
C SER A 144 13.38 0.38 21.30
N LYS A 145 13.98 -0.56 20.57
CA LYS A 145 15.43 -0.76 20.55
C LYS A 145 16.12 0.22 19.60
N LEU A 146 15.60 0.37 18.38
CA LEU A 146 16.21 1.25 17.38
C LEU A 146 16.17 2.72 17.79
N ASP A 147 15.07 3.21 18.37
CA ASP A 147 14.96 4.59 18.85
C ASP A 147 16.03 4.92 19.91
N LYS A 148 16.45 3.94 20.73
CA LYS A 148 17.55 4.12 21.71
C LYS A 148 18.94 4.14 21.08
N LEU A 149 19.08 3.60 19.87
CA LEU A 149 20.35 3.51 19.13
C LEU A 149 20.52 4.64 18.11
N ILE A 150 19.41 5.28 17.72
CA ILE A 150 19.37 6.51 16.95
C ILE A 150 19.59 7.66 17.93
N ASN A 151 20.83 8.10 18.11
CA ASN A 151 21.12 9.28 18.94
C ASN A 151 20.47 10.54 18.34
N LYS A 152 20.26 11.56 19.18
CA LYS A 152 19.66 12.88 18.84
C LYS A 152 20.27 13.59 17.61
N ASN A 153 21.45 13.18 17.13
CA ASN A 153 22.20 13.83 16.03
C ASN A 153 22.06 13.11 14.67
N GLY A 154 21.06 12.24 14.47
CA GLY A 154 20.72 11.74 13.11
C GLY A 154 21.75 10.83 12.43
N LYS A 155 22.67 10.17 13.14
CA LYS A 155 23.67 9.25 12.53
C LYS A 155 23.07 7.89 12.13
N HIS A 156 22.04 7.91 11.27
CA HIS A 156 21.34 6.74 10.74
C HIS A 156 22.27 5.76 10.02
N ASP A 157 23.39 6.24 9.45
CA ASP A 157 24.42 5.43 8.79
C ASP A 157 25.04 4.35 9.68
N LYS A 158 25.12 4.58 11.01
CA LYS A 158 25.66 3.57 11.94
C LYS A 158 24.76 2.32 11.98
N ILE A 159 23.45 2.48 11.92
CA ILE A 159 22.50 1.36 11.86
C ILE A 159 22.67 0.58 10.57
N VAL A 160 22.86 1.27 9.45
CA VAL A 160 23.08 0.64 8.15
C VAL A 160 24.33 -0.22 8.16
N ARG A 161 25.45 0.35 8.62
CA ARG A 161 26.73 -0.34 8.73
C ARG A 161 26.66 -1.52 9.70
N ALA A 162 25.93 -1.37 10.80
CA ALA A 162 25.67 -2.46 11.73
C ALA A 162 24.88 -3.60 11.05
N LEU A 163 23.82 -3.29 10.30
CA LEU A 163 23.05 -4.29 9.55
C LEU A 163 23.89 -4.98 8.46
N GLN A 164 24.79 -4.27 7.78
CA GLN A 164 25.75 -4.85 6.83
C GLN A 164 26.68 -5.86 7.50
N LYS A 165 27.27 -5.47 8.64
CA LYS A 165 28.14 -6.35 9.43
C LYS A 165 27.36 -7.57 9.96
N ALA A 166 26.09 -7.38 10.28
CA ALA A 166 25.22 -8.44 10.76
C ALA A 166 24.63 -9.35 9.66
N ARG A 167 24.76 -8.98 8.38
CA ARG A 167 24.14 -9.65 7.23
C ARG A 167 24.33 -11.17 7.26
N LYS A 168 25.55 -11.66 7.46
CA LYS A 168 25.84 -13.11 7.45
C LYS A 168 25.09 -13.90 8.54
N TYR A 169 24.67 -13.23 9.62
CA TYR A 169 23.91 -13.84 10.72
C TYR A 169 22.39 -13.70 10.56
N MET A 170 21.93 -12.82 9.67
CA MET A 170 20.49 -12.58 9.43
C MET A 170 19.93 -13.51 8.35
N TYR A 171 20.72 -13.81 7.32
CA TYR A 171 20.28 -14.57 6.16
C TYR A 171 20.67 -16.04 6.28
N THR A 172 19.83 -16.81 6.97
CA THR A 172 19.96 -18.27 6.96
C THR A 172 19.35 -18.80 5.66
N LEU A 173 20.03 -19.71 4.97
CA LEU A 173 19.41 -20.51 3.90
C LEU A 173 18.52 -21.63 4.48
N SER A 174 18.70 -21.97 5.76
CA SER A 174 17.96 -23.03 6.44
C SER A 174 16.85 -22.48 7.35
N SER A 175 15.68 -23.11 7.27
CA SER A 175 14.55 -22.90 8.19
C SER A 175 14.71 -23.61 9.55
N SER A 176 15.80 -24.36 9.76
CA SER A 176 16.04 -25.11 11.00
C SER A 176 16.26 -24.20 12.20
N LYS A 177 15.51 -24.47 13.28
CA LYS A 177 15.62 -23.75 14.56
C LYS A 177 17.01 -23.87 15.17
N SER A 178 17.62 -25.06 15.14
CA SER A 178 18.98 -25.29 15.64
C SER A 178 20.02 -24.43 14.91
N LYS A 179 19.96 -24.37 13.57
CA LYS A 179 20.85 -23.51 12.77
C LYS A 179 20.63 -22.02 13.05
N GLN A 180 19.39 -21.60 13.28
CA GLN A 180 19.10 -20.21 13.69
C GLN A 180 19.70 -19.87 15.05
N THR A 181 19.59 -20.76 16.04
CA THR A 181 20.20 -20.58 17.36
C THR A 181 21.72 -20.47 17.28
N LYS A 182 22.38 -21.36 16.51
CA LYS A 182 23.84 -21.30 16.28
C LYS A 182 24.26 -19.95 15.70
N LEU A 183 23.54 -19.42 14.72
CA LEU A 183 23.83 -18.11 14.14
C LEU A 183 23.58 -16.94 15.08
N GLN A 184 22.58 -17.03 15.96
CA GLN A 184 22.36 -16.03 17.01
C GLN A 184 23.52 -16.02 18.02
N HIS A 185 24.02 -17.19 18.42
CA HIS A 185 25.20 -17.32 19.26
C HIS A 185 26.45 -16.74 18.59
N ALA A 186 26.68 -17.09 17.31
CA ALA A 186 27.78 -16.54 16.53
C ALA A 186 27.68 -15.02 16.36
N ALA A 187 26.46 -14.49 16.18
CA ALA A 187 26.23 -13.05 16.15
C ALA A 187 26.61 -12.37 17.47
N HIS A 188 26.25 -12.98 18.61
CA HIS A 188 26.62 -12.46 19.94
C HIS A 188 28.14 -12.45 20.14
N LYS A 189 28.81 -13.53 19.74
CA LYS A 189 30.27 -13.68 19.88
C LYS A 189 31.07 -12.72 19.00
N HIS A 190 30.63 -12.48 17.77
CA HIS A 190 31.46 -11.83 16.75
C HIS A 190 31.02 -10.41 16.36
N LEU A 191 29.81 -9.98 16.73
CA LEU A 191 29.39 -8.60 16.50
C LEU A 191 29.78 -7.75 17.73
N SER A 192 30.25 -6.53 17.49
CA SER A 192 30.39 -5.55 18.57
C SER A 192 29.04 -5.33 19.27
N SER A 193 29.07 -4.90 20.54
CA SER A 193 27.87 -4.64 21.35
C SER A 193 26.83 -3.78 20.60
N TYR A 194 27.28 -2.70 19.95
CA TYR A 194 26.39 -1.86 19.13
C TYR A 194 25.76 -2.62 17.95
N ASN A 195 26.57 -3.35 17.18
CA ASN A 195 26.07 -4.09 16.01
C ASN A 195 25.11 -5.22 16.42
N TYR A 196 25.39 -5.90 17.53
CA TYR A 196 24.51 -6.91 18.08
C TYR A 196 23.18 -6.31 18.56
N LYS A 197 23.19 -5.15 19.21
CA LYS A 197 21.96 -4.42 19.59
C LYS A 197 21.09 -4.12 18.37
N VAL A 198 21.68 -3.63 17.28
CA VAL A 198 20.97 -3.39 16.00
C VAL A 198 20.44 -4.70 15.40
N TYR A 199 21.28 -5.74 15.30
CA TYR A 199 20.88 -7.07 14.83
C TYR A 199 19.68 -7.62 15.60
N SER A 200 19.72 -7.55 16.93
CA SER A 200 18.66 -8.06 17.83
C SER A 200 17.34 -7.28 17.72
N ALA A 201 17.34 -6.12 17.06
CA ALA A 201 16.16 -5.31 16.81
C ALA A 201 15.47 -5.69 15.48
N VAL A 202 16.08 -6.51 14.64
CA VAL A 202 15.54 -6.88 13.32
C VAL A 202 15.24 -8.36 13.25
N LYS A 203 14.03 -8.72 12.81
CA LYS A 203 13.62 -10.10 12.55
C LYS A 203 13.17 -10.26 11.10
N LEU A 204 13.80 -11.18 10.38
CA LEU A 204 13.40 -11.56 9.02
C LEU A 204 12.37 -12.69 9.07
N GLY A 205 11.24 -12.49 8.39
CA GLY A 205 10.27 -13.55 8.13
C GLY A 205 10.74 -14.51 7.03
N PRO A 206 10.14 -15.71 6.95
CA PRO A 206 10.40 -16.63 5.86
C PRO A 206 9.84 -16.06 4.55
N LYS A 207 10.32 -16.59 3.41
CA LYS A 207 9.81 -16.18 2.11
C LYS A 207 8.43 -16.77 1.86
N PHE A 208 7.53 -15.99 1.29
CA PHE A 208 6.22 -16.46 0.81
C PHE A 208 5.81 -15.70 -0.45
N TYR A 209 4.73 -16.13 -1.10
CA TYR A 209 4.17 -15.42 -2.24
C TYR A 209 3.46 -14.15 -1.76
N THR A 210 4.02 -12.98 -2.07
CA THR A 210 3.50 -11.67 -1.65
C THR A 210 2.72 -10.97 -2.75
N GLY A 211 2.84 -11.42 -4.02
CA GLY A 211 2.32 -10.70 -5.17
C GLY A 211 3.03 -9.36 -5.36
N HIS A 212 2.33 -8.35 -5.88
CA HIS A 212 2.84 -6.98 -5.98
C HIS A 212 3.24 -6.42 -4.60
N GLY A 213 2.39 -6.62 -3.60
CA GLY A 213 2.74 -6.40 -2.20
C GLY A 213 2.42 -5.01 -1.63
N GLN A 214 1.79 -4.12 -2.39
CA GLN A 214 1.37 -2.80 -1.89
C GLN A 214 0.22 -2.83 -0.89
N SER A 215 -0.68 -3.81 -1.04
CA SER A 215 -1.68 -4.13 -0.03
C SER A 215 -1.03 -4.81 1.16
N PHE A 216 -0.56 -4.05 2.14
CA PHE A 216 -0.05 -4.59 3.40
C PHE A 216 -0.54 -3.76 4.58
N SER A 217 -1.25 -4.41 5.50
CA SER A 217 -1.93 -3.71 6.60
C SER A 217 -2.02 -4.53 7.87
N PHE A 218 -2.43 -3.87 8.96
CA PHE A 218 -2.74 -4.51 10.23
C PHE A 218 -4.23 -4.38 10.52
N ASN A 219 -4.86 -5.48 10.90
CA ASN A 219 -6.22 -5.47 11.42
C ASN A 219 -6.17 -5.41 12.96
N PRO A 220 -6.57 -4.30 13.58
CA PRO A 220 -6.59 -4.17 15.05
C PRO A 220 -7.62 -5.09 15.72
N HIS A 221 -8.70 -5.46 15.02
CA HIS A 221 -9.77 -6.29 15.56
C HIS A 221 -9.28 -7.71 15.90
N ASP A 222 -8.56 -8.35 14.98
CA ASP A 222 -8.07 -9.73 15.17
C ASP A 222 -6.57 -9.84 15.41
N LYS A 223 -5.86 -8.71 15.46
CA LYS A 223 -4.43 -8.59 15.73
C LYS A 223 -3.53 -9.34 14.73
N HIS A 224 -3.91 -9.36 13.45
CA HIS A 224 -3.10 -9.94 12.39
C HIS A 224 -2.71 -8.93 11.31
N LEU A 225 -1.64 -9.26 10.60
CA LEU A 225 -1.26 -8.58 9.37
C LEU A 225 -2.06 -9.16 8.21
N TYR A 226 -2.25 -8.38 7.16
CA TYR A 226 -2.97 -8.80 5.96
C TYR A 226 -2.28 -8.29 4.71
N ASN A 227 -2.34 -9.08 3.63
CA ASN A 227 -1.99 -8.63 2.31
C ASN A 227 -2.91 -9.17 1.22
N ALA A 228 -2.98 -8.46 0.09
CA ALA A 228 -3.54 -8.98 -1.14
C ALA A 228 -2.39 -9.28 -2.12
N ALA A 229 -2.15 -10.56 -2.38
CA ALA A 229 -1.14 -11.04 -3.29
C ALA A 229 -1.74 -11.30 -4.67
N TYR A 230 -1.54 -10.34 -5.57
CA TYR A 230 -1.92 -10.37 -6.98
C TYR A 230 -0.70 -10.20 -7.89
N SER A 231 -0.84 -10.57 -9.17
CA SER A 231 0.18 -10.31 -10.21
C SER A 231 -0.16 -9.05 -10.98
N LEU A 232 0.81 -8.15 -11.17
CA LEU A 232 0.66 -6.96 -12.01
C LEU A 232 0.34 -7.33 -13.48
N LYS A 233 0.86 -8.46 -13.98
CA LYS A 233 0.59 -8.87 -15.37
C LYS A 233 -0.87 -9.28 -15.59
N SER A 234 -1.54 -9.76 -14.54
CA SER A 234 -2.94 -10.18 -14.59
C SER A 234 -3.90 -9.09 -14.11
N ASP A 235 -3.41 -7.90 -13.79
CA ASP A 235 -4.22 -6.77 -13.38
C ASP A 235 -4.90 -6.14 -14.60
N SER A 236 -6.04 -6.73 -14.98
CA SER A 236 -6.84 -6.32 -16.13
C SER A 236 -8.29 -6.24 -15.73
N GLN A 237 -8.82 -5.02 -15.63
CA GLN A 237 -10.21 -4.78 -15.24
C GLN A 237 -11.25 -5.51 -16.14
N LYS A 238 -10.85 -6.03 -17.31
CA LYS A 238 -11.72 -6.71 -18.28
C LYS A 238 -11.86 -8.23 -18.06
N LYS A 239 -10.88 -8.90 -17.45
CA LYS A 239 -10.85 -10.38 -17.35
C LYS A 239 -10.81 -10.83 -15.90
N SER A 240 -11.36 -12.00 -15.62
CA SER A 240 -11.31 -12.56 -14.27
C SER A 240 -9.86 -12.81 -13.84
N HIS A 241 -9.49 -12.24 -12.69
CA HIS A 241 -8.13 -12.36 -12.15
C HIS A 241 -8.14 -12.52 -10.62
N PRO A 242 -8.47 -13.72 -10.12
CA PRO A 242 -8.50 -13.97 -8.70
C PRO A 242 -7.13 -13.73 -8.05
N PHE A 243 -7.14 -13.22 -6.82
CA PHE A 243 -5.93 -12.96 -6.04
C PHE A 243 -6.01 -13.62 -4.67
N LYS A 244 -4.86 -13.76 -4.00
CA LYS A 244 -4.78 -14.35 -2.67
C LYS A 244 -4.88 -13.24 -1.61
N PHE A 245 -5.94 -13.24 -0.83
CA PHE A 245 -6.04 -12.41 0.37
C PHE A 245 -5.52 -13.22 1.55
N GLN A 246 -4.46 -12.77 2.23
CA GLN A 246 -3.75 -13.58 3.20
C GLN A 246 -3.74 -12.91 4.56
N LYS A 247 -4.11 -13.67 5.59
CA LYS A 247 -3.93 -13.33 7.01
C LYS A 247 -2.57 -13.83 7.44
N ILE A 248 -1.78 -12.97 8.05
CA ILE A 248 -0.37 -13.16 8.36
C ILE A 248 -0.15 -13.00 9.86
N SER A 249 0.61 -13.93 10.43
CA SER A 249 0.97 -13.89 11.84
C SER A 249 2.06 -12.84 12.13
N LEU A 250 1.85 -12.04 13.20
CA LEU A 250 2.84 -11.08 13.71
C LEU A 250 4.14 -11.74 14.23
N THR A 251 4.09 -13.02 14.60
CA THR A 251 5.24 -13.75 15.18
C THR A 251 5.94 -14.63 14.17
N LYS A 252 5.17 -15.37 13.36
CA LYS A 252 5.68 -16.25 12.29
C LYS A 252 6.07 -15.47 11.03
N LEU A 253 5.57 -14.25 10.85
CA LEU A 253 5.85 -13.34 9.71
C LEU A 253 5.57 -13.99 8.35
N LYS A 254 4.55 -14.85 8.30
CA LYS A 254 4.07 -15.54 7.10
C LYS A 254 2.56 -15.77 7.15
N PRO A 255 1.92 -16.05 6.01
CA PRO A 255 0.51 -16.41 5.96
C PRO A 255 0.19 -17.58 6.88
N VAL A 256 -0.88 -17.44 7.65
CA VAL A 256 -1.50 -18.49 8.46
C VAL A 256 -2.89 -18.87 7.95
N LYS A 257 -3.50 -18.01 7.12
CA LYS A 257 -4.75 -18.30 6.40
C LYS A 257 -4.74 -17.54 5.07
N THR A 258 -5.27 -18.14 4.02
CA THR A 258 -5.38 -17.52 2.70
C THR A 258 -6.76 -17.78 2.12
N TRP A 259 -7.39 -16.73 1.62
CA TRP A 259 -8.58 -16.78 0.79
C TRP A 259 -8.20 -16.47 -0.65
N LYS A 260 -8.85 -17.14 -1.60
CA LYS A 260 -8.76 -16.78 -3.02
C LYS A 260 -9.99 -15.93 -3.33
N LEU A 261 -9.80 -14.66 -3.65
CA LEU A 261 -10.89 -13.72 -3.90
C LEU A 261 -10.96 -13.36 -5.38
N ASN A 262 -12.19 -13.21 -5.89
CA ASN A 262 -12.45 -12.63 -7.19
C ASN A 262 -13.52 -11.55 -7.04
N ILE A 263 -13.13 -10.28 -7.15
CA ILE A 263 -14.05 -9.16 -6.90
C ILE A 263 -14.62 -8.68 -8.23
N ARG A 264 -15.94 -8.78 -8.37
CA ARG A 264 -16.66 -8.39 -9.60
C ARG A 264 -17.54 -7.20 -9.33
N VAL A 265 -17.43 -6.17 -10.16
CA VAL A 265 -18.42 -5.10 -10.21
C VAL A 265 -19.48 -5.51 -11.23
N ARG A 266 -20.70 -5.72 -10.76
CA ARG A 266 -21.83 -6.23 -11.55
C ARG A 266 -22.78 -5.10 -11.89
N GLY A 267 -23.14 -4.96 -13.17
CA GLY A 267 -24.16 -4.03 -13.63
C GLY A 267 -25.37 -4.78 -14.19
N THR A 268 -26.45 -4.04 -14.38
CA THR A 268 -27.67 -4.55 -15.02
C THR A 268 -27.68 -4.06 -16.47
N GLU A 269 -27.98 -4.94 -17.42
CA GLU A 269 -28.23 -4.59 -18.81
C GLU A 269 -29.62 -5.10 -19.23
N PRO A 270 -30.37 -4.33 -20.02
CA PRO A 270 -31.62 -4.80 -20.60
C PRO A 270 -31.33 -5.99 -21.52
N PHE A 271 -32.17 -7.01 -21.43
CA PHE A 271 -32.19 -8.18 -22.29
C PHE A 271 -33.65 -8.39 -22.65
N LEU A 272 -34.06 -8.02 -23.86
CA LEU A 272 -35.47 -7.86 -24.25
C LEU A 272 -36.20 -6.78 -23.42
N LEU A 273 -37.39 -6.37 -23.87
CA LEU A 273 -38.08 -5.14 -23.42
C LEU A 273 -38.29 -5.02 -21.90
N VAL A 274 -38.42 -6.15 -21.19
CA VAL A 274 -38.70 -6.17 -19.75
C VAL A 274 -37.71 -6.99 -18.92
N PHE A 275 -36.88 -7.83 -19.55
CA PHE A 275 -35.92 -8.64 -18.81
C PHE A 275 -34.59 -7.91 -18.66
N HIS A 276 -33.96 -8.13 -17.53
CA HIS A 276 -32.71 -7.49 -17.17
C HIS A 276 -31.78 -8.58 -16.67
N HIS A 277 -30.59 -8.66 -17.25
CA HIS A 277 -29.59 -9.63 -16.83
C HIS A 277 -28.39 -8.93 -16.19
N GLN A 278 -27.71 -9.66 -15.32
CA GLN A 278 -26.54 -9.16 -14.61
C GLN A 278 -25.28 -9.45 -15.43
N VAL A 279 -24.48 -8.42 -15.68
CA VAL A 279 -23.21 -8.53 -16.40
C VAL A 279 -22.04 -8.09 -15.51
N THR A 280 -20.86 -8.66 -15.73
CA THR A 280 -19.64 -8.16 -15.07
C THR A 280 -19.12 -6.97 -15.85
N LYS A 281 -19.17 -5.79 -15.24
CA LYS A 281 -18.65 -4.56 -15.85
C LYS A 281 -17.13 -4.44 -15.68
N ARG A 282 -16.60 -4.90 -14.55
CA ARG A 282 -15.15 -4.93 -14.30
C ARG A 282 -14.78 -5.88 -13.17
N TYR A 283 -13.51 -6.24 -13.13
CA TYR A 283 -12.86 -6.94 -12.03
C TYR A 283 -11.99 -5.96 -11.23
N LEU A 284 -12.01 -6.07 -9.90
CA LEU A 284 -11.20 -5.23 -9.01
C LEU A 284 -10.01 -6.01 -8.46
N GLN A 285 -8.90 -5.30 -8.30
CA GLN A 285 -7.76 -5.70 -7.49
C GLN A 285 -7.71 -4.86 -6.22
N MET A 286 -7.11 -5.42 -5.18
CA MET A 286 -6.80 -4.70 -3.95
C MET A 286 -5.35 -4.24 -4.05
N HIS A 287 -5.12 -3.06 -4.61
CA HIS A 287 -3.79 -2.48 -4.78
C HIS A 287 -3.18 -1.98 -3.48
N ASN A 288 -4.04 -1.39 -2.65
CA ASN A 288 -3.74 -1.03 -1.28
C ASN A 288 -4.79 -1.65 -0.35
N LEU A 289 -4.51 -1.57 0.94
CA LEU A 289 -5.36 -2.16 1.95
C LEU A 289 -5.14 -1.46 3.29
N THR A 290 -6.21 -1.24 4.04
CA THR A 290 -6.11 -0.95 5.47
C THR A 290 -7.32 -1.47 6.24
N PHE A 291 -7.27 -1.40 7.57
CA PHE A 291 -8.39 -1.77 8.45
C PHE A 291 -8.66 -0.68 9.46
N ASP A 292 -9.94 -0.44 9.75
CA ASP A 292 -10.33 0.38 10.90
C ASP A 292 -10.33 -0.42 12.20
N LYS A 293 -10.62 0.26 13.32
CA LYS A 293 -10.75 -0.37 14.65
C LYS A 293 -11.82 -1.46 14.73
N ALA A 294 -12.88 -1.36 13.92
CA ALA A 294 -13.98 -2.31 13.91
C ALA A 294 -13.68 -3.55 13.05
N GLY A 295 -12.52 -3.61 12.39
CA GLY A 295 -12.14 -4.72 11.52
C GLY A 295 -12.77 -4.65 10.12
N ASN A 296 -13.36 -3.51 9.74
CA ASN A 296 -13.73 -3.27 8.35
C ASN A 296 -12.43 -3.02 7.56
N PHE A 297 -12.29 -3.69 6.42
CA PHE A 297 -11.18 -3.42 5.52
C PHE A 297 -11.55 -2.40 4.46
N TYR A 298 -10.56 -1.66 4.00
CA TYR A 298 -10.69 -0.66 2.95
C TYR A 298 -9.62 -0.86 1.90
N PHE A 299 -9.97 -0.61 0.65
CA PHE A 299 -9.04 -0.57 -0.48
C PHE A 299 -9.57 0.43 -1.51
N THR A 300 -8.71 0.85 -2.43
CA THR A 300 -9.08 1.78 -3.49
C THR A 300 -8.97 1.17 -4.89
N ASP A 301 -9.75 1.72 -5.81
CA ASP A 301 -9.60 1.58 -7.25
C ASP A 301 -9.35 2.98 -7.82
N THR A 302 -8.46 3.10 -8.81
CA THR A 302 -8.18 4.38 -9.47
C THR A 302 -8.68 4.35 -10.92
N ARG A 303 -9.55 5.28 -11.28
CA ARG A 303 -10.03 5.44 -12.66
C ARG A 303 -9.15 6.43 -13.42
N LYS A 304 -9.05 6.24 -14.74
CA LYS A 304 -8.37 7.21 -15.60
C LYS A 304 -8.97 8.60 -15.38
N GLY A 305 -8.13 9.56 -15.03
CA GLY A 305 -8.54 10.95 -14.89
C GLY A 305 -8.91 11.55 -16.25
N LYS A 306 -9.73 12.61 -16.23
CA LYS A 306 -10.08 13.38 -17.42
C LYS A 306 -8.86 14.20 -17.87
N LEU A 307 -8.43 13.99 -19.12
CA LEU A 307 -7.45 14.87 -19.75
C LEU A 307 -8.14 16.18 -20.12
N ILE A 308 -7.52 17.31 -19.77
CA ILE A 308 -7.95 18.62 -20.21
C ILE A 308 -7.41 18.82 -21.62
N SER A 309 -8.30 18.92 -22.61
CA SER A 309 -7.94 19.17 -24.01
C SER A 309 -8.00 20.67 -24.38
N ASN A 310 -8.77 21.46 -23.64
CA ASN A 310 -8.99 22.87 -23.95
C ASN A 310 -7.78 23.74 -23.54
N LYS A 311 -7.20 24.48 -24.50
CA LYS A 311 -6.04 25.37 -24.32
C LYS A 311 -6.23 26.43 -23.23
N LYS A 312 -7.41 27.08 -23.13
CA LYS A 312 -7.72 28.05 -22.06
C LYS A 312 -7.75 27.38 -20.68
N ALA A 313 -8.33 26.18 -20.58
CA ALA A 313 -8.36 25.41 -19.33
C ALA A 313 -6.98 24.91 -18.93
N ILE A 314 -6.14 24.54 -19.91
CA ILE A 314 -4.72 24.20 -19.71
C ILE A 314 -3.96 25.41 -19.19
N THR A 315 -4.06 26.58 -19.84
CA THR A 315 -3.37 27.80 -19.41
C THR A 315 -3.81 28.23 -18.01
N LYS A 316 -5.13 28.20 -17.75
CA LYS A 316 -5.68 28.44 -16.40
C LYS A 316 -5.05 27.49 -15.39
N ARG A 317 -5.02 26.18 -15.68
CA ARG A 317 -4.42 25.17 -14.82
C ARG A 317 -2.91 25.35 -14.63
N MET A 318 -2.17 25.73 -15.66
CA MET A 318 -0.74 26.00 -15.59
C MET A 318 -0.44 27.24 -14.74
N GLY A 319 -1.24 28.30 -14.87
CA GLY A 319 -1.19 29.49 -14.02
C GLY A 319 -1.56 29.21 -12.56
N GLU A 320 -2.21 28.08 -12.26
CA GLU A 320 -2.44 27.66 -10.88
C GLU A 320 -1.21 27.04 -10.23
N TYR A 321 -0.32 26.38 -10.99
CA TYR A 321 0.92 25.81 -10.43
C TYR A 321 1.97 26.87 -10.14
N THR A 322 2.07 27.92 -10.96
CA THR A 322 3.14 28.93 -10.91
C THR A 322 2.99 29.95 -9.77
N LYS A 323 1.81 30.07 -9.16
CA LYS A 323 1.51 31.05 -8.10
C LYS A 323 1.95 30.61 -6.69
N LYS A 324 2.71 29.52 -6.53
CA LYS A 324 3.21 29.06 -5.22
C LYS A 324 4.75 28.95 -5.24
N PRO A 325 5.47 29.45 -4.22
CA PRO A 325 6.90 29.23 -4.09
C PRO A 325 7.23 27.74 -4.08
N GLY A 326 8.25 27.34 -4.85
CA GLY A 326 8.85 26.00 -4.77
C GLY A 326 8.22 24.89 -5.61
N TYR A 327 7.19 25.12 -6.44
CA TYR A 327 6.69 24.10 -7.38
C TYR A 327 6.62 24.63 -8.82
N LYS A 328 7.57 24.22 -9.67
CA LYS A 328 7.49 24.37 -11.13
C LYS A 328 7.33 22.97 -11.75
N PRO A 329 6.25 22.68 -12.49
CA PRO A 329 6.17 21.43 -13.25
C PRO A 329 7.37 21.36 -14.20
N GLY A 330 8.29 20.41 -14.01
CA GLY A 330 9.52 20.33 -14.82
C GLY A 330 9.23 20.24 -16.32
N SER A 331 10.14 20.69 -17.18
CA SER A 331 9.99 20.66 -18.65
C SER A 331 9.59 19.27 -19.19
N GLY A 332 10.10 18.18 -18.59
CA GLY A 332 9.75 16.78 -18.87
C GLY A 332 8.39 16.28 -18.34
N SER A 333 7.57 17.15 -17.73
CA SER A 333 6.22 16.82 -17.23
C SER A 333 5.11 16.95 -18.29
N GLY A 334 5.46 17.18 -19.57
CA GLY A 334 4.53 17.51 -20.66
C GLY A 334 3.24 16.69 -20.70
N LYS A 335 3.31 15.39 -20.39
CA LYS A 335 2.15 14.49 -20.38
C LYS A 335 1.13 14.73 -19.25
N TYR A 336 1.52 15.39 -18.17
CA TYR A 336 0.69 15.61 -16.98
C TYR A 336 0.36 17.09 -16.70
N LYS A 337 0.86 18.02 -17.54
CA LYS A 337 0.56 19.46 -17.45
C LYS A 337 -0.94 19.75 -17.58
N ASN A 338 -1.65 18.88 -18.30
CA ASN A 338 -3.07 19.03 -18.66
C ASN A 338 -3.97 18.01 -17.96
N SER A 339 -3.52 17.38 -16.87
CA SER A 339 -4.31 16.33 -16.19
C SER A 339 -4.69 16.73 -14.78
N TYR A 340 -5.91 16.41 -14.39
CA TYR A 340 -6.24 16.22 -12.98
C TYR A 340 -5.70 14.88 -12.48
N GLY A 341 -5.59 14.71 -11.16
CA GLY A 341 -5.34 13.39 -10.61
C GLY A 341 -6.44 12.42 -10.96
N LYS A 342 -6.11 11.13 -10.88
CA LYS A 342 -7.07 10.05 -11.13
C LYS A 342 -8.21 10.12 -10.12
N ASP A 343 -9.39 9.67 -10.51
CA ASP A 343 -10.47 9.52 -9.55
C ASP A 343 -10.20 8.29 -8.69
N THR A 344 -10.37 8.43 -7.38
CA THR A 344 -10.13 7.37 -6.41
C THR A 344 -11.44 6.93 -5.79
N LEU A 345 -11.80 5.66 -5.99
CA LEU A 345 -12.97 5.02 -5.39
C LEU A 345 -12.52 4.26 -4.16
N ILE A 346 -13.21 4.46 -3.04
CA ILE A 346 -12.91 3.78 -1.78
C ILE A 346 -13.99 2.72 -1.54
N TYR A 347 -13.56 1.47 -1.47
CA TYR A 347 -14.40 0.35 -1.09
C TYR A 347 -14.20 0.03 0.38
N ARG A 348 -15.28 -0.37 1.04
CA ARG A 348 -15.28 -0.94 2.39
C ARG A 348 -15.76 -2.37 2.31
N GLY A 349 -15.03 -3.30 2.90
CA GLY A 349 -15.45 -4.68 3.04
C GLY A 349 -15.49 -5.15 4.48
N LYS A 350 -16.21 -6.24 4.69
CA LYS A 350 -16.41 -6.87 6.00
C LYS A 350 -16.17 -8.36 5.91
N PHE A 351 -15.69 -8.94 7.00
CA PHE A 351 -15.80 -10.37 7.21
C PHE A 351 -17.15 -10.71 7.85
N ASN A 352 -17.61 -11.95 7.67
CA ASN A 352 -18.72 -12.47 8.47
C ASN A 352 -18.37 -12.47 9.97
N LYS A 353 -19.37 -12.63 10.84
CA LYS A 353 -19.18 -12.61 12.31
C LYS A 353 -18.06 -13.55 12.80
N LYS A 354 -17.90 -14.72 12.16
CA LYS A 354 -16.87 -15.71 12.50
C LYS A 354 -15.47 -15.37 11.95
N GLY A 355 -15.30 -14.33 11.14
CA GLY A 355 -14.02 -13.99 10.49
C GLY A 355 -13.55 -15.06 9.49
N THR A 356 -14.44 -15.93 9.01
CA THR A 356 -14.09 -17.06 8.17
C THR A 356 -14.18 -16.77 6.69
N LYS A 357 -15.03 -15.82 6.27
CA LYS A 357 -15.26 -15.43 4.87
C LYS A 357 -15.49 -13.92 4.77
N VAL A 358 -15.13 -13.33 3.63
CA VAL A 358 -15.54 -11.96 3.29
C VAL A 358 -17.05 -11.98 3.04
N SER A 359 -17.81 -11.21 3.79
CA SER A 359 -19.28 -11.20 3.72
C SER A 359 -19.83 -10.16 2.76
N SER A 360 -19.17 -9.00 2.65
CA SER A 360 -19.63 -7.92 1.79
C SER A 360 -18.50 -6.96 1.42
N ILE A 361 -18.64 -6.33 0.26
CA ILE A 361 -17.82 -5.21 -0.19
C ILE A 361 -18.76 -4.17 -0.81
N SER A 362 -18.63 -2.91 -0.41
CA SER A 362 -19.46 -1.79 -0.85
C SER A 362 -18.59 -0.59 -1.22
N LEU A 363 -18.91 0.09 -2.31
CA LEU A 363 -18.34 1.41 -2.62
C LEU A 363 -18.90 2.43 -1.63
N VAL A 364 -18.03 3.16 -0.92
CA VAL A 364 -18.44 4.10 0.15
C VAL A 364 -18.09 5.56 -0.11
N GLN A 365 -17.14 5.82 -1.01
CA GLN A 365 -16.73 7.19 -1.34
C GLN A 365 -16.08 7.23 -2.73
N GLU A 366 -16.34 8.31 -3.46
CA GLU A 366 -15.57 8.69 -4.63
C GLU A 366 -14.86 10.03 -4.39
N ILE A 367 -13.60 10.11 -4.81
CA ILE A 367 -12.80 11.33 -4.79
C ILE A 367 -12.40 11.62 -6.21
N THR A 368 -12.95 12.69 -6.80
CA THR A 368 -12.55 13.10 -8.14
C THR A 368 -11.37 14.05 -8.09
N HIS A 369 -10.51 13.97 -9.10
CA HIS A 369 -9.32 14.81 -9.23
C HIS A 369 -8.32 14.67 -8.07
N ALA A 370 -7.99 13.44 -7.66
CA ALA A 370 -7.14 13.19 -6.49
C ALA A 370 -5.82 13.99 -6.47
N ILE A 371 -5.22 14.19 -5.29
CA ILE A 371 -4.02 15.02 -5.15
C ILE A 371 -2.74 14.40 -5.73
N GLY A 372 -2.77 13.14 -6.15
CA GLY A 372 -1.63 12.45 -6.73
C GLY A 372 -2.01 11.63 -7.96
N SER A 373 -0.98 11.22 -8.69
CA SER A 373 -1.13 10.52 -9.97
C SER A 373 -1.22 9.00 -9.83
N GLN A 374 -0.62 8.45 -8.77
CA GLN A 374 -0.64 7.03 -8.42
C GLN A 374 -0.89 6.90 -6.92
N ASP A 375 -1.92 6.14 -6.56
CA ASP A 375 -2.15 5.72 -5.19
C ASP A 375 -1.16 4.60 -4.87
N GLN A 376 -0.27 4.87 -3.92
CA GLN A 376 0.84 4.00 -3.52
C GLN A 376 0.55 3.29 -2.19
N GLY A 377 -0.56 3.59 -1.53
CA GLY A 377 -0.86 2.99 -0.25
C GLY A 377 -2.06 3.58 0.45
N LEU A 378 -2.59 2.78 1.38
CA LEU A 378 -3.69 3.15 2.25
C LEU A 378 -3.30 2.82 3.68
N ALA A 379 -3.43 3.78 4.58
CA ALA A 379 -3.13 3.60 5.99
C ALA A 379 -4.30 4.02 6.86
N TYR A 380 -4.38 3.43 8.06
CA TYR A 380 -5.33 3.81 9.07
C TYR A 380 -4.57 4.30 10.30
N SER A 381 -5.05 5.39 10.88
CA SER A 381 -4.56 5.86 12.16
C SER A 381 -5.66 5.74 13.21
N GLY A 382 -5.41 4.88 14.20
CA GLY A 382 -6.32 4.65 15.32
C GLY A 382 -6.41 5.83 16.29
N SER A 383 -5.41 6.71 16.33
CA SER A 383 -5.40 7.85 17.26
C SER A 383 -6.36 8.97 16.84
N ASN A 384 -6.59 9.14 15.54
CA ASN A 384 -7.44 10.20 14.98
C ASN A 384 -8.58 9.65 14.09
N ASN A 385 -8.74 8.32 14.04
CA ASN A 385 -9.80 7.60 13.30
C ASN A 385 -9.94 8.04 11.83
N LYS A 386 -8.81 8.08 11.12
CA LYS A 386 -8.69 8.54 9.74
C LYS A 386 -8.06 7.49 8.83
N LEU A 387 -8.55 7.43 7.60
CA LEU A 387 -7.83 6.82 6.48
C LEU A 387 -6.86 7.84 5.90
N PHE A 388 -5.67 7.39 5.52
CA PHE A 388 -4.67 8.15 4.80
C PHE A 388 -4.48 7.50 3.43
N LEU A 389 -4.69 8.28 2.37
CA LEU A 389 -4.38 7.89 1.00
C LEU A 389 -3.01 8.45 0.66
N ILE A 390 -2.07 7.57 0.33
CA ILE A 390 -0.67 7.90 0.09
C ILE A 390 -0.40 7.90 -1.41
N TYR A 391 0.27 8.94 -1.88
CA TYR A 391 0.74 9.11 -3.24
C TYR A 391 2.23 9.41 -3.20
N ASP A 392 2.93 9.32 -4.35
CA ASP A 392 4.39 9.51 -4.44
C ASP A 392 4.92 10.69 -3.59
N ASN A 393 4.37 11.90 -3.80
CA ASN A 393 4.82 13.15 -3.16
C ASN A 393 3.71 13.85 -2.35
N ALA A 394 2.65 13.12 -1.99
CA ALA A 394 1.53 13.72 -1.30
C ALA A 394 0.75 12.67 -0.53
N PHE A 395 0.04 13.09 0.49
CA PHE A 395 -0.96 12.24 1.13
C PHE A 395 -2.15 13.08 1.59
N MET A 396 -3.31 12.45 1.68
CA MET A 396 -4.49 13.08 2.26
C MET A 396 -5.13 12.19 3.29
N SER A 397 -5.84 12.81 4.23
CA SER A 397 -6.57 12.08 5.26
C SER A 397 -8.07 12.35 5.22
N ILE A 398 -8.84 11.30 5.51
CA ILE A 398 -10.31 11.27 5.49
C ILE A 398 -10.79 10.65 6.81
N PRO A 399 -11.66 11.33 7.58
CA PRO A 399 -12.28 10.74 8.76
C PRO A 399 -13.12 9.52 8.38
N VAL A 400 -12.88 8.36 9.00
CA VAL A 400 -13.63 7.13 8.71
C VAL A 400 -15.13 7.33 8.91
N LYS A 401 -15.53 8.07 9.95
CA LYS A 401 -16.93 8.40 10.28
C LYS A 401 -17.66 9.22 9.21
N LYS A 402 -16.94 9.77 8.23
CA LYS A 402 -17.52 10.57 7.14
C LYS A 402 -17.60 9.81 5.82
N LEU A 403 -17.02 8.61 5.73
CA LEU A 403 -17.21 7.74 4.57
C LEU A 403 -18.69 7.34 4.46
N ASN A 404 -19.22 7.36 3.25
CA ASN A 404 -20.66 7.18 2.96
C ASN A 404 -21.58 8.31 3.48
N HIS A 405 -21.02 9.47 3.83
CA HIS A 405 -21.79 10.67 4.16
C HIS A 405 -21.34 11.85 3.29
N LYS A 406 -22.19 12.88 3.15
CA LYS A 406 -21.82 14.12 2.47
C LYS A 406 -20.62 14.76 3.19
N MET A 407 -19.58 15.08 2.43
CA MET A 407 -18.36 15.71 2.94
C MET A 407 -18.05 17.01 2.20
N SER A 408 -17.45 17.96 2.92
CA SER A 408 -16.86 19.16 2.34
C SER A 408 -15.33 19.08 2.35
N LEU A 409 -14.68 19.85 1.48
CA LEU A 409 -13.21 19.89 1.40
C LEU A 409 -12.55 20.28 2.72
N LYS A 410 -13.20 21.08 3.56
CA LYS A 410 -12.71 21.49 4.90
C LYS A 410 -12.48 20.30 5.84
N THR A 411 -13.17 19.18 5.59
CA THR A 411 -13.09 17.94 6.38
C THR A 411 -11.82 17.14 6.07
N LEU A 412 -11.22 17.38 4.91
CA LEU A 412 -10.01 16.71 4.46
C LEU A 412 -8.77 17.43 4.96
N ASN A 413 -7.65 16.71 5.06
CA ASN A 413 -6.33 17.33 5.17
C ASN A 413 -5.49 16.85 4.00
N PHE A 414 -4.82 17.78 3.34
CA PHE A 414 -3.91 17.51 2.23
C PHE A 414 -2.51 17.89 2.68
N THR A 415 -1.56 17.00 2.44
CA THR A 415 -0.14 17.27 2.63
C THR A 415 0.57 17.01 1.31
N VAL A 416 1.41 17.96 0.93
CA VAL A 416 2.29 17.85 -0.23
C VAL A 416 3.73 17.93 0.25
N LEU A 417 4.56 17.01 -0.20
CA LEU A 417 6.00 17.03 0.01
C LEU A 417 6.66 17.95 -1.03
N ASN A 418 7.79 18.57 -0.68
CA ASN A 418 8.53 19.47 -1.56
C ASN A 418 8.91 18.76 -2.87
N SER A 419 8.73 19.43 -4.02
CA SER A 419 9.00 18.88 -5.35
C SER A 419 10.46 18.67 -5.71
N ASP A 420 11.37 19.30 -4.98
CA ASP A 420 12.80 19.03 -5.12
C ASP A 420 13.13 17.59 -4.70
N VAL A 421 12.23 16.94 -3.96
CA VAL A 421 12.35 15.56 -3.55
C VAL A 421 11.55 14.65 -4.48
N ARG A 422 12.24 14.03 -5.44
CA ARG A 422 11.64 13.14 -6.45
C ARG A 422 11.73 11.68 -6.03
N ARG A 423 11.08 11.29 -4.93
CA ARG A 423 11.10 9.91 -4.40
C ARG A 423 9.75 9.21 -4.61
N GLU A 424 9.79 7.89 -4.78
CA GLU A 424 8.60 7.04 -4.87
C GLU A 424 8.31 6.50 -3.47
N SER A 425 7.21 6.94 -2.84
CA SER A 425 6.75 6.33 -1.60
C SER A 425 5.92 5.07 -1.91
N GLU A 426 6.00 4.07 -1.04
CA GLU A 426 5.30 2.78 -1.17
C GLU A 426 4.35 2.55 0.01
N GLY A 427 3.86 3.64 0.58
CA GLY A 427 2.95 3.65 1.73
C GLY A 427 3.52 4.34 2.98
N MET A 428 2.65 4.46 3.98
CA MET A 428 2.95 5.11 5.25
C MET A 428 2.39 4.29 6.41
N GLY A 429 3.20 4.06 7.43
CA GLY A 429 2.75 3.49 8.69
C GLY A 429 2.55 4.61 9.71
N ILE A 430 1.47 4.57 10.50
CA ILE A 430 1.22 5.60 11.52
C ILE A 430 1.34 4.95 12.90
N ARG A 431 2.29 5.46 13.69
CA ARG A 431 2.52 4.98 15.06
C ARG A 431 1.43 5.51 16.00
N SER A 432 1.29 4.88 17.18
CA SER A 432 0.33 5.28 18.20
C SER A 432 0.48 6.74 18.67
N ASP A 433 1.69 7.30 18.60
CA ASP A 433 1.97 8.71 18.90
C ASP A 433 1.50 9.66 17.78
N GLY A 434 1.02 9.13 16.65
CA GLY A 434 0.55 9.88 15.49
C GLY A 434 1.63 10.24 14.48
N LYS A 435 2.90 9.85 14.69
CA LYS A 435 3.99 10.11 13.73
C LYS A 435 3.87 9.15 12.54
N GLY A 436 4.04 9.70 11.34
CA GLY A 436 4.02 8.98 10.08
C GLY A 436 5.41 8.45 9.72
N TYR A 437 5.46 7.21 9.24
CA TYR A 437 6.65 6.54 8.76
C TYR A 437 6.47 6.19 7.29
N LEU A 438 7.04 6.99 6.39
CA LEU A 438 6.98 6.73 4.95
C LEU A 438 8.06 5.72 4.58
N VAL A 439 7.71 4.73 3.76
CA VAL A 439 8.71 3.86 3.13
C VAL A 439 8.93 4.31 1.70
N MET A 440 10.19 4.45 1.33
CA MET A 440 10.58 4.91 -0.01
C MET A 440 11.08 3.72 -0.82
N ASN A 441 10.61 3.61 -2.06
CA ASN A 441 11.23 2.79 -3.09
C ASN A 441 12.42 3.53 -3.70
N ARG A 442 13.28 2.77 -4.39
CA ARG A 442 14.43 3.27 -5.15
C ARG A 442 15.36 4.11 -4.26
N PHE A 443 16.23 3.42 -3.52
CA PHE A 443 16.79 3.78 -2.20
C PHE A 443 15.83 3.40 -1.07
N ALA A 444 15.79 2.10 -0.79
CA ALA A 444 14.94 1.51 0.23
C ALA A 444 15.29 2.02 1.64
N GLU A 445 14.46 2.93 2.14
CA GLU A 445 14.57 3.52 3.47
C GLU A 445 13.19 3.80 4.07
N ALA A 446 13.16 4.00 5.37
CA ALA A 446 12.03 4.59 6.08
C ALA A 446 12.40 6.00 6.54
N THR A 447 11.46 6.93 6.40
CA THR A 447 11.54 8.29 6.96
C THR A 447 10.47 8.46 8.01
N LYS A 448 10.65 9.39 8.95
CA LYS A 448 9.77 9.62 10.10
C LYS A 448 9.43 11.09 10.19
N SER A 449 8.15 11.42 10.35
CA SER A 449 7.73 12.80 10.62
C SER A 449 8.15 13.27 12.00
N ASP A 450 8.59 14.53 12.08
CA ASP A 450 8.87 15.25 13.32
C ASP A 450 7.61 15.41 14.19
N LYS A 451 6.44 15.63 13.55
CA LYS A 451 5.14 15.89 14.17
C LYS A 451 4.10 14.82 13.83
N LYS A 452 2.93 14.90 14.49
CA LYS A 452 1.78 14.03 14.21
C LYS A 452 1.17 14.37 12.85
N VAL A 453 0.99 13.37 11.98
CA VAL A 453 0.34 13.57 10.67
C VAL A 453 -1.16 13.77 10.85
N ARG A 454 -1.75 14.69 10.08
CA ARG A 454 -3.15 15.11 10.24
C ARG A 454 -4.12 14.56 9.22
#